data_AF-A0A9D5A6N0-F1
#
_entry.id   AF-A0A9D5A6N0-F1
#
_cell.length_a   1.000
_cell.length_b   1.000
_cell.length_c   1.000
_cell.angle_alpha   90.00
_cell.angle_beta   90.00
_cell.angle_gamma   90.00
#
_symmetry.space_group_name_H-M   'P 1'
#
loop_
_entity.id
_entity.type
_entity.pdbx_description
1 polymer ?
#
loop_
_entity_poly.entity_id
_entity_poly.type
_entity_poly.pdbx_seq_one_letter_code
_entity_poly.pdbx_strand_id
1 'polypeptide(L)'
;MMFQLCQTHLARKAKETLKRAYLGAKAKIRETQKSEESCLIGSTSVMIINGEKLVLANIGDYRTVLCKDGVAHQTHGRYNHPSAKKHWYHRLFSGGNATATKYSKASELVVGGYYRIDSSTEFVILASNGIWEVMKNQEAVNLIRHIEDPQEAAECLAKEALVRRSKGNISCLIIRFD
;
A
#
# COMPACT_ATOMS: atom_id res chain seq x y z
N MET A 1 -16.57 -24.26 -13.12
CA MET A 1 -16.11 -24.66 -11.76
C MET A 1 -14.58 -24.65 -11.61
N MET A 2 -13.80 -25.12 -12.61
CA MET A 2 -12.32 -25.12 -12.57
C MET A 2 -11.65 -23.73 -12.45
N PHE A 3 -12.16 -22.70 -13.13
CA PHE A 3 -11.60 -21.34 -13.09
C PHE A 3 -11.65 -20.70 -11.69
N GLN A 4 -12.74 -20.93 -10.95
CA GLN A 4 -12.93 -20.41 -9.59
C GLN A 4 -11.99 -21.08 -8.58
N LEU A 5 -11.77 -22.40 -8.71
CA LEU A 5 -10.82 -23.18 -7.91
C LEU A 5 -9.35 -22.77 -8.15
N CYS A 6 -8.99 -22.43 -9.39
CA CYS A 6 -7.66 -21.92 -9.72
C CYS A 6 -7.43 -20.53 -9.10
N GLN A 7 -8.41 -19.63 -9.19
CA GLN A 7 -8.31 -18.30 -8.59
C GLN A 7 -8.21 -18.33 -7.07
N THR A 8 -8.96 -19.20 -6.39
CA THR A 8 -8.88 -19.33 -4.92
C THR A 8 -7.57 -19.97 -4.48
N HIS A 9 -7.06 -20.96 -5.21
CA HIS A 9 -5.76 -21.57 -4.94
C HIS A 9 -4.61 -20.57 -5.12
N LEU A 10 -4.63 -19.80 -6.22
CA LEU A 10 -3.63 -18.77 -6.51
C LEU A 10 -3.66 -17.66 -5.45
N ALA A 11 -4.86 -17.21 -5.06
CA ALA A 11 -5.05 -16.22 -4.00
C ALA A 11 -4.51 -16.71 -2.64
N ARG A 12 -4.80 -17.97 -2.29
CA ARG A 12 -4.28 -18.58 -1.06
C ARG A 12 -2.75 -18.66 -1.08
N LYS A 13 -2.18 -19.15 -2.18
CA LYS A 13 -0.71 -19.28 -2.34
C LYS A 13 -0.02 -17.91 -2.31
N ALA A 14 -0.58 -16.90 -2.99
CA ALA A 14 -0.07 -15.53 -2.96
C ALA A 14 -0.07 -14.94 -1.54
N LYS A 15 -1.17 -15.09 -0.81
CA LYS A 15 -1.30 -14.66 0.58
C LYS A 15 -0.29 -15.35 1.49
N GLU A 16 -0.11 -16.67 1.35
CA GLU A 16 0.87 -17.44 2.13
C GLU A 16 2.30 -17.01 1.82
N THR A 17 2.64 -16.83 0.54
CA THR A 17 3.97 -16.37 0.10
C THR A 17 4.28 -14.98 0.64
N LEU A 18 3.37 -14.01 0.47
CA LEU A 18 3.55 -12.65 1.00
C LEU A 18 3.67 -12.65 2.52
N LYS A 19 2.88 -13.48 3.22
CA LYS A 19 2.94 -13.60 4.69
C LYS A 19 4.29 -14.14 5.14
N ARG A 20 4.82 -15.18 4.47
CA ARG A 20 6.14 -15.76 4.78
C ARG A 20 7.26 -14.76 4.51
N ALA A 21 7.22 -14.09 3.36
CA ALA A 21 8.22 -13.07 3.00
C ALA A 21 8.24 -11.92 4.02
N TYR A 22 7.08 -11.40 4.39
CA TYR A 22 6.93 -10.35 5.39
C TYR A 22 7.48 -10.77 6.77
N LEU A 23 7.08 -11.95 7.26
CA LEU A 23 7.54 -12.45 8.56
C LEU A 23 9.06 -12.70 8.57
N GLY A 24 9.62 -13.23 7.48
CA GLY A 24 11.06 -13.44 7.33
C GLY A 24 11.85 -12.12 7.34
N ALA A 25 11.40 -11.12 6.59
CA ALA A 25 12.02 -9.79 6.58
C ALA A 25 11.96 -9.13 7.98
N LYS A 26 10.81 -9.22 8.65
CA LYS A 26 10.63 -8.68 10.00
C LYS A 26 11.53 -9.36 11.03
N ALA A 27 11.69 -10.68 10.97
CA ALA A 27 12.58 -11.42 11.85
C ALA A 27 14.04 -10.95 11.69
N LYS A 28 14.50 -10.80 10.44
CA LYS A 28 15.86 -10.33 10.12
C LYS A 28 16.12 -8.90 10.58
N ILE A 29 15.15 -8.00 10.44
CA ILE A 29 15.24 -6.61 10.94
C ILE A 29 15.38 -6.61 12.46
N ARG A 30 14.57 -7.42 13.17
CA ARG A 30 14.63 -7.54 14.64
C ARG A 30 15.96 -8.10 15.15
N GLU A 31 16.58 -9.02 14.42
CA GLU A 31 17.91 -9.56 14.77
C GLU A 31 19.03 -8.53 14.61
N THR A 32 18.87 -7.58 13.68
CA THR A 32 19.88 -6.56 13.39
C THR A 32 19.75 -5.33 14.30
N GLN A 33 18.54 -5.03 14.79
CA GLN A 33 18.27 -3.92 15.71
C GLN A 33 18.21 -4.43 17.16
N LYS A 34 19.35 -4.40 17.86
CA LYS A 34 19.46 -4.75 19.30
C LYS A 34 18.91 -3.65 20.25
N SER A 35 18.36 -2.57 19.71
CA SER A 35 17.82 -1.40 20.42
C SER A 35 16.31 -1.32 20.20
N GLU A 36 15.55 -1.24 21.29
CA GLU A 36 14.08 -1.17 21.36
C GLU A 36 13.49 0.14 20.83
N GLU A 37 13.95 0.64 19.69
CA GLU A 37 13.22 1.69 19.01
C GLU A 37 12.08 1.03 18.24
N SER A 38 10.85 1.22 18.73
CA SER A 38 9.66 0.67 18.11
C SER A 38 9.48 1.29 16.73
N CYS A 39 10.11 0.70 15.72
CA CYS A 39 9.87 1.06 14.35
C CYS A 39 8.41 0.75 14.03
N LEU A 40 7.56 1.77 14.12
CA LEU A 40 6.22 1.79 13.52
C LEU A 40 6.35 1.90 11.99
N ILE A 41 7.25 1.11 11.39
CA ILE A 41 7.44 1.05 9.94
C ILE A 41 6.23 0.28 9.39
N GLY A 42 5.26 1.03 8.88
CA GLY A 42 4.28 0.46 7.96
C GLY A 42 5.01 0.05 6.68
N SER A 43 5.08 -1.24 6.39
CA SER A 43 5.69 -1.76 5.16
C SER A 43 4.61 -2.08 4.13
N THR A 44 4.71 -1.54 2.92
CA THR A 44 3.85 -1.93 1.80
C THR A 44 4.50 -3.04 0.98
N SER A 45 3.77 -4.10 0.69
CA SER A 45 4.20 -5.18 -0.20
C SER A 45 3.29 -5.27 -1.42
N VAL A 46 3.90 -5.32 -2.60
CA VAL A 46 3.22 -5.46 -3.89
C VAL A 46 3.75 -6.70 -4.59
N MET A 47 2.87 -7.49 -5.20
CA MET A 47 3.23 -8.68 -5.98
C MET A 47 2.43 -8.72 -7.27
N ILE A 48 3.10 -8.93 -8.40
CA ILE A 48 2.46 -9.19 -9.69
C ILE A 48 2.51 -10.70 -9.93
N ILE A 49 1.37 -11.29 -10.28
CA ILE A 49 1.21 -12.72 -10.53
C ILE A 49 0.86 -12.90 -12.01
N ASN A 50 1.66 -13.69 -12.71
CA ASN A 50 1.50 -14.04 -14.12
C ASN A 50 1.39 -12.83 -15.06
N GLY A 51 1.94 -11.66 -14.69
CA GLY A 51 1.81 -10.41 -15.47
C GLY A 51 0.42 -9.78 -15.47
N GLU A 52 -0.64 -10.53 -15.14
CA GLU A 52 -2.03 -10.11 -15.29
C GLU A 52 -2.74 -9.76 -13.98
N LYS A 53 -2.14 -10.09 -12.83
CA LYS A 53 -2.80 -9.94 -11.53
C LYS A 53 -1.92 -9.23 -10.53
N LEU A 54 -2.33 -8.04 -10.12
CA LEU A 54 -1.67 -7.28 -9.06
C LEU A 54 -2.27 -7.64 -7.70
N VAL A 55 -1.41 -7.98 -6.74
CA VAL A 55 -1.74 -8.28 -5.35
C VAL A 55 -1.07 -7.25 -4.45
N LEU A 56 -1.88 -6.62 -3.60
CA LEU A 56 -1.41 -5.64 -2.63
C LEU A 56 -1.56 -6.19 -1.22
N ALA A 57 -0.51 -6.11 -0.41
CA ALA A 57 -0.55 -6.58 0.96
C ALA A 57 0.15 -5.63 1.94
N ASN A 58 -0.49 -5.44 3.09
CA ASN A 58 -0.18 -4.43 4.11
C ASN A 58 -0.02 -3.02 3.54
N ILE A 59 -1.13 -2.32 3.29
CA ILE A 59 -1.11 -0.91 2.91
C ILE A 59 -1.62 -0.12 4.10
N GLY A 60 -0.73 0.64 4.74
CA GLY A 60 -1.07 1.54 5.85
C GLY A 60 -1.97 2.68 5.36
N ASP A 61 -1.41 3.87 5.19
CA ASP A 61 -2.09 5.04 4.64
C ASP A 61 -1.83 5.25 3.14
N TYR A 62 -1.24 4.25 2.48
CA TYR A 62 -1.05 4.30 1.03
C TYR A 62 -2.41 4.08 0.33
N ARG A 63 -2.60 4.74 -0.80
CA ARG A 63 -3.73 4.52 -1.70
C ARG A 63 -3.19 4.09 -3.04
N THR A 64 -3.95 3.21 -3.70
CA THR A 64 -3.66 2.75 -5.05
C THR A 64 -4.68 3.28 -6.04
N VAL A 65 -4.18 3.80 -7.16
CA VAL A 65 -4.95 4.29 -8.30
C VAL A 65 -4.46 3.56 -9.55
N LEU A 66 -5.38 2.94 -10.30
CA LEU A 66 -5.09 2.38 -11.62
C LEU A 66 -5.47 3.40 -12.69
N CYS A 67 -4.60 3.62 -13.67
CA CYS A 67 -4.95 4.29 -14.91
C CYS A 67 -5.44 3.24 -15.91
N LYS A 68 -6.68 3.37 -16.39
CA LYS A 68 -7.21 2.58 -17.50
C LYS A 68 -7.78 3.49 -18.58
N ASP A 69 -7.30 3.38 -19.81
CA ASP A 69 -7.70 4.24 -20.93
C ASP A 69 -7.69 5.75 -20.58
N GLY A 70 -6.71 6.17 -19.78
CA GLY A 70 -6.53 7.53 -19.30
C GLY A 70 -7.38 7.92 -18.10
N VAL A 71 -8.19 7.00 -17.57
CA VAL A 71 -9.13 7.25 -16.47
C VAL A 71 -8.60 6.65 -15.17
N ALA A 72 -8.68 7.43 -14.09
CA ALA A 72 -8.26 7.03 -12.76
C ALA A 72 -9.33 6.19 -12.06
N HIS A 73 -8.96 4.95 -11.71
CA HIS A 73 -9.76 4.03 -10.93
C HIS A 73 -9.12 3.80 -9.57
N GLN A 74 -9.68 4.41 -8.53
CA GLN A 74 -9.25 4.12 -7.17
C GLN A 74 -9.70 2.72 -6.77
N THR A 75 -8.76 1.95 -6.24
CA THR A 75 -9.08 0.62 -5.75
C THR A 75 -9.78 0.71 -4.39
N HIS A 76 -10.93 0.05 -4.28
CA HIS A 76 -11.69 -0.01 -3.03
C HIS A 76 -11.05 -1.01 -2.05
N GLY A 77 -9.93 -0.64 -1.45
CA GLY A 77 -9.53 -1.22 -0.17
C GLY A 77 -10.27 -0.46 0.93
N ARG A 78 -11.16 -1.13 1.71
CA ARG A 78 -11.67 -0.54 2.95
C ARG A 78 -10.52 -0.40 3.96
N TYR A 79 -9.72 0.64 3.81
CA TYR A 79 -9.11 1.31 4.93
C TYR A 79 -9.71 2.71 4.91
N ASN A 80 -10.76 2.88 5.73
CA ASN A 80 -11.33 4.17 6.00
C ASN A 80 -10.20 5.14 6.28
N HIS A 81 -10.20 6.26 5.55
CA HIS A 81 -9.53 7.48 5.98
C HIS A 81 -9.93 7.73 7.45
N PRO A 82 -9.02 7.69 8.43
CA PRO A 82 -9.33 8.18 9.75
C PRO A 82 -9.27 9.71 9.66
N SER A 83 -10.32 10.30 9.09
CA SER A 83 -10.70 11.71 9.35
C SER A 83 -11.16 11.90 10.82
N ALA A 84 -10.77 11.00 11.71
CA ALA A 84 -11.00 11.02 13.14
C ALA A 84 -9.65 10.92 13.88
N LYS A 85 -8.72 11.82 13.55
CA LYS A 85 -7.64 12.17 14.48
C LYS A 85 -8.28 12.79 15.73
N LYS A 86 -8.62 11.99 16.74
CA LYS A 86 -8.68 12.43 18.15
C LYS A 86 -8.89 11.36 19.23
N HIS A 87 -9.26 10.10 18.95
CA HIS A 87 -9.76 9.24 20.03
C HIS A 87 -9.00 7.92 20.32
N TRP A 88 -8.03 7.51 19.50
CA TRP A 88 -7.36 6.22 19.73
C TRP A 88 -6.21 6.29 20.74
N TYR A 89 -5.54 7.44 20.87
CA TYR A 89 -4.45 7.63 21.83
C TYR A 89 -4.92 7.61 23.29
N HIS A 90 -6.16 8.04 23.56
CA HIS A 90 -6.68 8.18 24.93
C HIS A 90 -7.23 6.87 25.53
N ARG A 91 -7.38 5.80 24.74
CA ARG A 91 -7.79 4.47 25.23
C ARG A 91 -6.63 3.57 25.66
N LEU A 92 -5.38 3.99 25.42
CA LEU A 92 -4.19 3.23 25.85
C LEU A 92 -3.76 3.54 27.29
N PHE A 93 -4.28 4.62 27.89
CA PHE A 93 -3.90 5.04 29.24
C PHE A 93 -5.14 5.30 30.10
N SER A 94 -5.89 4.25 30.44
CA SER A 94 -6.79 4.28 31.58
C SER A 94 -6.84 2.90 32.23
N GLY A 95 -6.02 2.78 33.28
CA GLY A 95 -6.26 1.99 34.49
C GLY A 95 -6.43 0.47 34.38
N GLY A 96 -5.49 -0.28 34.96
CA GLY A 96 -5.78 -1.61 35.52
C GLY A 96 -4.68 -2.66 35.31
N ASN A 97 -4.07 -3.09 36.42
CA ASN A 97 -3.06 -4.14 36.53
C ASN A 97 -3.51 -5.48 35.92
N ALA A 98 -2.71 -6.07 35.03
CA ALA A 98 -2.55 -7.52 34.89
C ALA A 98 -1.38 -7.84 33.96
N THR A 99 -0.47 -8.67 34.44
CA THR A 99 0.59 -9.36 33.71
C THR A 99 0.02 -10.14 32.52
N ALA A 100 0.05 -9.53 31.34
CA ALA A 100 -0.16 -10.20 30.08
C ALA A 100 0.76 -9.54 29.06
N THR A 101 1.71 -10.32 28.52
CA THR A 101 2.53 -9.99 27.36
C THR A 101 1.62 -9.64 26.19
N LYS A 102 1.25 -8.35 26.07
CA LYS A 102 0.47 -7.78 24.97
C LYS A 102 1.34 -7.74 23.72
N TYR A 103 1.50 -8.89 23.06
CA TYR A 103 1.88 -8.95 21.67
C TYR A 103 0.80 -8.23 20.85
N SER A 104 1.12 -7.04 20.36
CA SER A 104 0.23 -6.25 19.53
C SER A 104 -0.14 -7.03 18.26
N LYS A 105 -1.42 -7.32 18.09
CA LYS A 105 -2.12 -7.77 16.85
C LYS A 105 -1.89 -6.86 15.62
N ALA A 106 -0.93 -5.93 15.65
CA ALA A 106 -0.66 -4.87 14.68
C ALA A 106 0.28 -5.28 13.52
N SER A 107 0.42 -6.58 13.24
CA SER A 107 1.29 -7.09 12.16
C SER A 107 0.67 -8.25 11.40
N GLU A 108 -0.66 -8.31 11.36
CA GLU A 108 -1.33 -9.22 10.46
C GLU A 108 -1.28 -8.65 9.03
N LEU A 109 -0.61 -9.35 8.13
CA LEU A 109 -0.61 -9.04 6.71
C LEU A 109 -2.04 -9.10 6.16
N VAL A 110 -2.62 -7.94 5.86
CA VAL A 110 -3.90 -7.85 5.17
C VAL A 110 -3.64 -7.75 3.68
N VAL A 111 -4.05 -8.76 2.92
CA VAL A 111 -4.06 -8.72 1.45
C VAL A 111 -5.30 -7.94 1.03
N GLY A 112 -5.12 -6.70 0.57
CA GLY A 112 -6.17 -5.70 0.38
C GLY A 112 -7.00 -5.87 -0.88
N GLY A 113 -6.52 -6.63 -1.87
CA GLY A 113 -7.26 -6.92 -3.10
C GLY A 113 -6.43 -7.59 -4.18
N TYR A 114 -7.13 -8.11 -5.20
CA TYR A 114 -6.57 -8.59 -6.46
C TYR A 114 -7.10 -7.71 -7.58
N TYR A 115 -6.21 -7.11 -8.37
CA TYR A 115 -6.60 -6.30 -9.53
C TYR A 115 -6.21 -7.01 -10.81
N ARG A 116 -7.14 -7.03 -11.77
CA ARG A 116 -6.86 -7.51 -13.12
C ARG A 116 -6.15 -6.40 -13.89
N ILE A 117 -4.95 -6.72 -14.33
CA ILE A 117 -4.22 -6.00 -15.35
C ILE A 117 -4.66 -6.60 -16.69
N ASP A 118 -5.10 -5.74 -17.59
CA ASP A 118 -5.53 -6.06 -18.94
C ASP A 118 -4.96 -5.00 -19.89
N SER A 119 -5.20 -5.15 -21.19
CA SER A 119 -4.65 -4.26 -22.23
C SER A 119 -5.11 -2.80 -22.11
N SER A 120 -6.14 -2.51 -21.30
CA SER A 120 -6.57 -1.12 -21.02
C SER A 120 -5.77 -0.48 -19.88
N THR A 121 -5.01 -1.28 -19.12
CA THR A 121 -4.32 -0.83 -17.90
C THR A 121 -2.96 -0.25 -18.25
N GLU A 122 -2.85 1.07 -18.29
CA GLU A 122 -1.61 1.76 -18.65
C GLU A 122 -0.59 1.73 -17.51
N PHE A 123 -1.03 2.06 -16.29
CA PHE A 123 -0.14 2.07 -15.12
C PHE A 123 -0.89 2.04 -13.79
N VAL A 124 -0.14 1.76 -12.73
CA VAL A 124 -0.59 1.82 -11.32
C VAL A 124 0.22 2.86 -10.57
N ILE A 125 -0.47 3.72 -9.82
CA ILE A 125 0.11 4.61 -8.81
C ILE A 125 -0.15 3.98 -7.44
N LEU A 126 0.91 3.69 -6.69
CA LEU A 126 0.84 3.42 -5.25
C LEU A 126 1.51 4.58 -4.53
N ALA A 127 0.79 5.34 -3.73
CA ALA A 127 1.37 6.49 -3.05
C ALA A 127 0.81 6.71 -1.64
N SER A 128 1.63 7.32 -0.78
CA SER A 128 1.27 7.73 0.58
C SER A 128 0.25 8.87 0.58
N ASN A 129 -0.35 9.16 1.73
CA ASN A 129 -1.30 10.28 1.87
C ASN A 129 -0.72 11.65 1.49
N GLY A 130 0.61 11.86 1.58
CA GLY A 130 1.23 13.12 1.18
C GLY A 130 0.98 13.49 -0.29
N ILE A 131 0.82 12.51 -1.19
CA ILE A 131 0.39 12.78 -2.57
C ILE A 131 -1.10 13.15 -2.61
N TRP A 132 -1.94 12.34 -1.96
CA TRP A 132 -3.40 12.40 -2.11
C TRP A 132 -4.09 13.52 -1.32
N GLU A 133 -3.41 14.13 -0.36
CA GLU A 133 -3.92 15.30 0.36
C GLU A 133 -3.84 16.59 -0.46
N VAL A 134 -2.98 16.62 -1.49
CA VAL A 134 -2.76 17.79 -2.36
C VAL A 134 -3.11 17.58 -3.84
N MET A 135 -3.37 16.34 -4.26
CA MET A 135 -3.75 15.99 -5.64
C MET A 135 -4.93 15.01 -5.69
N LYS A 136 -5.85 15.24 -6.63
CA LYS A 136 -6.94 14.28 -6.91
C LYS A 136 -6.42 13.10 -7.74
N ASN A 137 -7.12 11.96 -7.70
CA ASN A 137 -6.72 10.75 -8.43
C ASN A 137 -6.54 10.99 -9.94
N GLN A 138 -7.53 11.63 -10.59
CA GLN A 138 -7.46 11.91 -12.02
C GLN A 138 -6.40 12.96 -12.37
N GLU A 139 -6.20 13.93 -11.49
CA GLU A 139 -5.17 14.95 -11.66
C GLU A 139 -3.77 14.32 -11.64
N ALA A 140 -3.50 13.44 -10.69
CA ALA A 140 -2.26 12.67 -10.63
C ALA A 140 -2.04 11.82 -11.89
N VAL A 141 -3.09 11.15 -12.39
CA VAL A 141 -3.03 10.40 -13.65
C VAL A 141 -2.66 11.31 -14.83
N ASN A 142 -3.37 12.43 -14.99
CA ASN A 142 -3.12 13.37 -16.08
C ASN A 142 -1.70 13.94 -16.05
N LEU A 143 -1.17 14.18 -14.84
CA LEU A 143 0.17 14.73 -14.64
C LEU A 143 1.26 13.80 -15.17
N ILE A 144 1.15 12.48 -14.98
CA ILE A 144 2.24 11.55 -15.30
C ILE A 144 1.99 10.64 -16.50
N ARG A 145 0.76 10.64 -17.05
CA ARG A 145 0.38 9.74 -18.14
C ARG A 145 1.30 9.86 -19.36
N HIS A 146 1.76 11.07 -19.66
CA HIS A 146 2.63 11.34 -20.80
C HIS A 146 4.12 11.02 -20.55
N ILE A 147 4.53 10.67 -19.33
CA ILE A 147 5.93 10.42 -18.96
C ILE A 147 6.24 8.92 -19.06
N GLU A 148 6.93 8.48 -20.11
CA GLU A 148 7.21 7.07 -20.38
C GLU A 148 8.03 6.38 -19.29
N ASP A 149 9.04 7.06 -18.75
CA ASP A 149 9.88 6.48 -17.70
C ASP A 149 9.15 6.47 -16.34
N PRO A 150 8.96 5.29 -15.71
CA PRO A 150 8.21 5.21 -14.45
C PRO A 150 8.93 5.89 -13.28
N GLN A 151 10.27 5.99 -13.30
CA GLN A 151 11.01 6.69 -12.25
C GLN A 151 10.81 8.20 -12.39
N GLU A 152 10.92 8.75 -13.59
CA GLU A 152 10.64 10.16 -13.89
C GLU A 152 9.19 10.52 -13.55
N ALA A 153 8.23 9.64 -13.87
CA ALA A 153 6.83 9.80 -13.47
C ALA A 153 6.67 9.87 -11.95
N ALA A 154 7.35 8.99 -11.20
CA ALA A 154 7.32 9.00 -9.74
C ALA A 154 7.93 10.30 -9.16
N GLU A 155 9.07 10.73 -9.69
CA GLU A 155 9.70 11.99 -9.30
C GLU A 155 8.82 13.20 -9.60
N CYS A 156 8.14 13.22 -10.75
CA CYS A 156 7.22 14.27 -11.13
C CYS A 156 6.08 14.42 -10.10
N LEU A 157 5.42 13.30 -9.73
CA LEU A 157 4.38 13.32 -8.68
C LEU A 157 4.91 13.78 -7.33
N ALA A 158 6.09 13.30 -6.93
CA ALA A 158 6.68 13.67 -5.65
C ALA A 158 7.04 15.16 -5.60
N LYS A 159 7.64 15.69 -6.67
CA LYS A 159 7.98 17.12 -6.82
C LYS A 159 6.72 17.98 -6.78
N GLU A 160 5.66 17.59 -7.49
CA GLU A 160 4.39 18.32 -7.49
C GLU A 160 3.76 18.37 -6.10
N ALA A 161 3.77 17.27 -5.34
CA ALA A 161 3.27 17.26 -3.97
C ALA A 161 4.08 18.19 -3.04
N LEU A 162 5.40 18.23 -3.22
CA LEU A 162 6.28 19.12 -2.47
C LEU A 162 6.01 20.59 -2.79
N VAL A 163 5.84 20.94 -4.07
CA VAL A 163 5.49 22.29 -4.53
C VAL A 163 4.16 22.76 -3.93
N ARG A 164 3.19 21.84 -3.82
CA ARG A 164 1.89 22.09 -3.17
C ARG A 164 1.94 22.11 -1.64
N ARG A 165 3.13 22.00 -1.05
CA ARG A 165 3.36 22.03 0.41
C ARG A 165 2.62 20.93 1.16
N SER A 166 2.64 19.70 0.63
CA SER A 166 2.21 18.50 1.36
C SER A 166 2.89 18.47 2.74
N LYS A 167 2.10 18.18 3.78
CA LYS A 167 2.54 18.07 5.18
C LYS A 167 2.76 16.60 5.58
N GLY A 168 2.31 15.66 4.76
CA GLY A 168 2.53 14.23 4.95
C GLY A 168 3.86 13.74 4.36
N ASN A 169 4.23 12.50 4.71
CA ASN A 169 5.34 11.80 4.06
C ASN A 169 5.02 11.63 2.57
N ILE A 170 5.95 12.01 1.69
CA ILE A 170 5.81 11.89 0.24
C ILE A 170 6.60 10.65 -0.21
N SER A 171 5.87 9.66 -0.72
CA SER A 171 6.44 8.45 -1.28
C SER A 171 5.46 7.88 -2.30
N CYS A 172 5.96 7.44 -3.45
CA CYS A 172 5.16 6.77 -4.46
C CYS A 172 5.97 5.73 -5.24
N LEU A 173 5.24 4.78 -5.82
CA LEU A 173 5.73 3.75 -6.73
C LEU A 173 4.82 3.77 -7.96
N ILE A 174 5.44 3.87 -9.14
CA ILE A 174 4.77 3.78 -10.43
C ILE A 174 5.13 2.46 -11.08
N ILE A 175 4.12 1.74 -11.54
CA ILE A 175 4.28 0.49 -12.30
C ILE A 175 3.58 0.72 -13.64
N ARG A 176 4.34 0.75 -14.73
CA ARG A 176 3.81 0.81 -16.10
C ARG A 176 3.65 -0.58 -16.69
N PHE A 177 2.70 -0.73 -17.59
CA PHE A 177 2.45 -1.95 -18.35
C PHE A 177 2.51 -1.59 -19.84
N ASP A 178 3.07 -2.51 -20.63
CA ASP A 178 3.17 -2.42 -22.09
C ASP A 178 1.92 -2.97 -22.78
#